data_AF-A0A2G2BCK9-F1
#
_entry.id   AF-A0A2G2BCK9-F1
#
_cell.length_a   1.000
_cell.length_b   1.000
_cell.length_c   1.000
_cell.angle_alpha   90.00
_cell.angle_beta   90.00
_cell.angle_gamma   90.00
#
_symmetry.space_group_name_H-M   'P 1'
#
loop_
_entity.id
_entity.type
_entity.pdbx_description
1 polymer ?
#
loop_
_entity_poly.entity_id
_entity_poly.type
_entity_poly.pdbx_seq_one_letter_code
_entity_poly.pdbx_strand_id
1 'polypeptide(L)'
;MPRIDGFEIHQAKVLEVEVRLGHWSRKLSLKVAIDDDIDAIARKYLGPSNVIKRAGMFSRIHIAVKYNKEGDGKIRTLNITISGSKSCNLQSNKDPDERNLGSSLLSEWGILNTFRQIENGDLRAMFPQLVQLFDREDDEITGGELRGLSLDPDRLIEGGLLERRDRQDIVLIDEDDIDGEVAIDPSSTPGMVKATGLFGEDAGEYPLADMERFQLNRQWLQETVLRLVGSLLTKKSPQIIDEDLILLGNMGADGASTPVYFARRLGDSVVINKLDQLLRARNTSGIGIVLSSSPATLTCLGPNVVVPILLHLEKVGEERKLSRDAVIQTFSTGRNLAMGGSTVAILKSESQSASLCIPGKAPLAILGANQIRIFERLVAAHLSGSPDVKTAVLIEDTGVQSPQQAFKPPQWRSILDVYIGKGPTRGYWRLVV
;
A
#
# COMPACT_ATOMS: atom_id res chain seq x y z
N MET A 1 40.44 7.57 5.22
CA MET A 1 40.32 7.11 3.82
C MET A 1 40.16 5.60 3.86
N PRO A 2 39.16 5.03 3.18
CA PRO A 2 39.00 3.58 3.09
C PRO A 2 40.15 2.94 2.31
N ARG A 3 40.48 1.68 2.61
CA ARG A 3 41.42 0.88 1.83
C ARG A 3 40.62 0.12 0.76
N ILE A 4 41.05 0.21 -0.49
CA ILE A 4 40.41 -0.49 -1.62
C ILE A 4 41.48 -1.35 -2.28
N ASP A 5 41.26 -2.66 -2.36
CA ASP A 5 42.24 -3.59 -2.90
C ASP A 5 42.65 -3.22 -4.34
N GLY A 6 43.95 -3.25 -4.63
CA GLY A 6 44.51 -2.92 -5.93
C GLY A 6 44.69 -1.42 -6.20
N PHE A 7 44.35 -0.55 -5.25
CA PHE A 7 44.51 0.90 -5.38
C PHE A 7 45.10 1.53 -4.11
N GLU A 8 46.02 2.47 -4.31
CA GLU A 8 46.47 3.36 -3.24
C GLU A 8 45.79 4.74 -3.44
N ILE A 9 45.13 5.21 -2.39
CA ILE A 9 44.31 6.43 -2.42
C ILE A 9 45.06 7.52 -1.66
N HIS A 10 45.50 8.55 -2.37
CA HIS A 10 46.25 9.65 -1.77
C HIS A 10 45.33 10.72 -1.18
N GLN A 11 44.21 11.02 -1.84
CA GLN A 11 43.33 12.12 -1.46
C GLN A 11 41.93 11.91 -2.04
N ALA A 12 40.89 12.24 -1.26
CA ALA A 12 39.54 12.44 -1.78
C ALA A 12 38.99 13.77 -1.24
N LYS A 13 38.46 14.62 -2.13
CA LYS A 13 37.95 15.95 -1.79
C LYS A 13 36.65 16.23 -2.53
N VAL A 14 35.71 16.89 -1.85
CA VAL A 14 34.51 17.43 -2.46
C VAL A 14 34.89 18.77 -3.11
N LEU A 15 34.70 18.88 -4.42
CA LEU A 15 35.03 20.09 -5.20
C LEU A 15 33.81 20.93 -5.53
N GLU A 16 32.62 20.34 -5.56
CA GLU A 16 31.37 21.04 -5.84
C GLU A 16 30.26 20.47 -4.97
N VAL A 17 29.45 21.37 -4.41
CA VAL A 17 28.17 21.05 -3.78
C VAL A 17 27.10 21.98 -4.32
N GLU A 18 25.95 21.43 -4.69
CA GLU A 18 24.76 22.19 -5.08
C GLU A 18 23.61 21.86 -4.12
N VAL A 19 22.92 22.90 -3.65
CA VAL A 19 21.72 22.80 -2.81
C VAL A 19 20.57 23.59 -3.42
N ARG A 20 19.34 23.18 -3.14
CA ARG A 20 18.12 23.90 -3.54
C ARG A 20 17.69 24.89 -2.47
N LEU A 21 17.12 26.02 -2.90
CA LEU A 21 16.72 27.13 -2.03
C LEU A 21 15.19 27.28 -2.02
N GLY A 22 14.50 26.38 -1.32
CA GLY A 22 13.04 26.34 -1.22
C GLY A 22 12.36 25.80 -2.48
N HIS A 23 12.56 26.46 -3.63
CA HIS A 23 11.96 26.08 -4.90
C HIS A 23 12.97 25.41 -5.84
N TRP A 24 12.56 24.38 -6.58
CA TRP A 24 13.42 23.66 -7.54
C TRP A 24 14.18 24.55 -8.56
N SER A 25 13.60 25.68 -9.00
CA SER A 25 14.28 26.58 -9.96
C SER A 25 15.44 27.35 -9.34
N ARG A 26 15.53 27.43 -8.01
CA ARG A 26 16.51 28.21 -7.27
C ARG A 26 17.59 27.29 -6.69
N LYS A 27 18.84 27.52 -7.08
CA LYS A 27 19.98 26.70 -6.66
C LYS A 27 21.13 27.57 -6.19
N LEU A 28 21.86 27.07 -5.19
CA LEU A 28 23.18 27.57 -4.83
C LEU A 28 24.21 26.47 -5.10
N SER A 29 25.21 26.75 -5.94
CA SER A 29 26.37 25.88 -6.13
C SER A 29 27.62 26.57 -5.60
N LEU A 30 28.42 25.84 -4.81
CA LEU A 30 29.75 26.24 -4.41
C LEU A 30 30.75 25.28 -5.02
N LYS A 31 31.72 25.83 -5.77
CA LYS A 31 32.79 25.09 -6.41
C LYS A 31 34.15 25.62 -5.96
N VAL A 32 35.08 24.71 -5.68
CA VAL A 32 36.43 25.02 -5.18
C VAL A 32 37.51 24.22 -5.91
N ALA A 33 38.77 24.60 -5.74
CA ALA A 33 39.90 23.82 -6.26
C ALA A 33 40.17 22.59 -5.37
N ILE A 34 40.93 21.62 -5.89
CA ILE A 34 41.22 20.37 -5.17
C ILE A 34 42.06 20.53 -3.91
N ASP A 35 42.78 21.64 -3.81
CA ASP A 35 43.62 21.97 -2.67
C ASP A 35 42.88 22.83 -1.62
N ASP A 36 41.66 23.28 -1.95
CA ASP A 36 40.81 24.03 -1.03
C ASP A 36 40.03 23.10 -0.09
N ASP A 37 39.68 23.63 1.09
CA ASP A 37 38.67 23.04 1.96
C ASP A 37 37.32 23.72 1.70
N ILE A 38 36.41 23.01 1.05
CA ILE A 38 35.10 23.54 0.66
C ILE A 38 34.28 24.04 1.86
N ASP A 39 34.42 23.42 3.03
CA ASP A 39 33.72 23.85 4.24
C ASP A 39 34.34 25.13 4.80
N ALA A 40 35.67 25.26 4.80
CA ALA A 40 36.34 26.49 5.18
C ALA A 40 35.96 27.67 4.25
N ILE A 41 35.90 27.41 2.94
CA ILE A 41 35.45 28.39 1.94
C ILE A 41 33.99 28.77 2.16
N ALA A 42 33.10 27.79 2.36
CA ALA A 42 31.69 28.05 2.65
C ALA A 42 31.54 28.91 3.91
N ARG A 43 32.25 28.59 5.00
CA ARG A 43 32.22 29.39 6.23
C ARG A 43 32.72 30.81 6.04
N LYS A 44 33.79 31.01 5.27
CA LYS A 44 34.39 32.32 5.01
C LYS A 44 33.46 33.25 4.23
N TYR A 45 32.80 32.74 3.19
CA TYR A 45 32.05 33.59 2.25
C TYR A 45 30.53 33.55 2.44
N LEU A 46 29.99 32.46 2.99
CA LEU A 46 28.55 32.29 3.24
C LEU A 46 28.20 32.36 4.74
N GLY A 47 29.21 32.49 5.59
CA GLY A 47 29.05 32.54 7.05
C GLY A 47 29.01 31.16 7.73
N PRO A 48 29.09 31.13 9.07
CA PRO A 48 29.17 29.90 9.86
C PRO A 48 27.90 29.04 9.84
N SER A 49 26.74 29.65 9.62
CA SER A 49 25.42 29.00 9.50
C SER A 49 24.89 29.04 8.07
N ASN A 50 25.79 28.84 7.10
CA ASN A 50 25.43 28.89 5.68
C ASN A 50 24.43 27.80 5.28
N VAL A 51 23.72 28.05 4.18
CA VAL A 51 22.68 27.14 3.66
C VAL A 51 23.25 25.77 3.25
N ILE A 52 24.51 25.68 2.83
CA ILE A 52 25.16 24.41 2.45
C ILE A 52 25.32 23.51 3.68
N LYS A 53 25.70 24.08 4.83
CA LYS A 53 25.85 23.36 6.09
C LYS A 53 24.51 22.99 6.74
N ARG A 54 23.47 23.78 6.50
CA ARG A 54 22.10 23.52 6.98
C ARG A 54 21.31 22.59 6.04
N ALA A 55 21.79 22.38 4.82
CA ALA A 55 21.12 21.53 3.87
C ALA A 55 21.17 20.07 4.31
N GLY A 56 20.01 19.45 4.51
CA GLY A 56 19.96 18.00 4.74
C GLY A 56 20.15 17.15 3.48
N MET A 57 20.25 17.74 2.29
CA MET A 57 20.49 17.01 1.03
C MET A 57 21.12 17.93 -0.02
N PHE A 58 21.96 17.35 -0.88
CA PHE A 58 22.58 18.02 -2.02
C PHE A 58 21.93 17.57 -3.33
N SER A 59 21.62 18.49 -4.23
CA SER A 59 21.15 18.16 -5.58
C SER A 59 22.28 17.75 -6.50
N ARG A 60 23.52 18.12 -6.18
CA ARG A 60 24.73 17.67 -6.88
C ARG A 60 25.92 17.68 -5.94
N ILE A 61 26.75 16.64 -6.04
CA ILE A 61 28.06 16.56 -5.38
C ILE A 61 29.09 16.15 -6.42
N HIS A 62 30.22 16.86 -6.47
CA HIS A 62 31.38 16.49 -7.25
C HIS A 62 32.55 16.16 -6.33
N ILE A 63 33.07 14.93 -6.44
CA ILE A 63 34.16 14.41 -5.63
C ILE A 63 35.32 14.10 -6.57
N ALA A 64 36.52 14.57 -6.23
CA ALA A 64 37.75 14.20 -6.91
C ALA A 64 38.61 13.32 -6.00
N VAL A 65 39.10 12.21 -6.56
CA VAL A 65 39.91 11.21 -5.87
C VAL A 65 41.24 11.06 -6.59
N LYS A 66 42.34 11.42 -5.92
CA LYS A 66 43.71 11.16 -6.41
C LYS A 66 44.13 9.76 -5.96
N TYR A 67 44.51 8.91 -6.92
CA TYR A 67 44.85 7.52 -6.67
C TYR A 67 45.93 7.03 -7.64
N ASN A 68 46.57 5.92 -7.30
CA ASN A 68 47.40 5.10 -8.18
C ASN A 68 46.92 3.63 -8.11
N LYS A 69 47.15 2.87 -9.18
CA LYS A 69 46.94 1.41 -9.13
C LYS A 69 48.15 0.81 -8.41
N GLU A 70 47.94 -0.20 -7.58
CA GLU A 70 49.07 -0.87 -6.91
C GLU A 70 50.07 -1.40 -7.95
N GLY A 71 51.35 -1.08 -7.76
CA GLY A 71 52.42 -1.40 -8.71
C GLY A 71 52.55 -0.42 -9.90
N ASP A 72 51.65 0.55 -10.05
CA ASP A 72 51.74 1.67 -11.01
C ASP A 72 52.11 2.95 -10.23
N GLY A 73 53.29 3.52 -10.49
CA GLY A 73 53.72 4.77 -9.87
C GLY A 73 52.98 6.02 -10.39
N LYS A 74 52.08 5.86 -11.36
CA LYS A 74 51.36 6.96 -11.99
C LYS A 74 50.14 7.38 -11.17
N ILE A 75 50.18 8.61 -10.66
CA ILE A 75 49.04 9.26 -10.01
C ILE A 75 48.00 9.66 -11.06
N ARG A 76 46.73 9.34 -10.77
CA ARG A 76 45.54 9.59 -11.58
C ARG A 76 44.49 10.31 -10.74
N THR A 77 43.44 10.84 -11.39
CA THR A 77 42.32 11.48 -10.70
C THR A 77 41.00 10.93 -11.22
N LEU A 78 40.21 10.32 -10.35
CA LEU A 78 38.85 9.89 -10.61
C LEU A 78 37.89 10.99 -10.16
N ASN A 79 37.05 11.46 -11.07
CA ASN A 79 36.01 12.45 -10.77
C ASN A 79 34.64 11.78 -10.70
N ILE A 80 34.03 11.79 -9.53
CA ILE A 80 32.72 11.22 -9.26
C ILE A 80 31.71 12.36 -9.15
N THR A 81 30.69 12.34 -10.01
CA THR A 81 29.59 13.30 -9.95
C THR A 81 28.32 12.56 -9.61
N ILE A 82 27.70 12.95 -8.50
CA ILE A 82 26.39 12.48 -8.06
C ILE A 82 25.40 13.62 -8.34
N SER A 83 24.29 13.35 -9.00
CA SER A 83 23.23 14.33 -9.27
C SER A 83 21.86 13.73 -8.92
N GLY A 84 21.14 14.40 -8.04
CA GLY A 84 19.92 13.89 -7.44
C GLY A 84 20.10 12.54 -6.74
N SER A 85 19.01 11.77 -6.65
CA SER A 85 18.93 10.47 -5.98
C SER A 85 19.31 9.27 -6.86
N LYS A 86 19.46 9.46 -8.19
CA LYS A 86 19.53 8.34 -9.16
C LYS A 86 20.68 8.38 -10.15
N SER A 87 21.43 9.48 -10.25
CA SER A 87 22.44 9.60 -11.30
C SER A 87 23.84 9.76 -10.75
N CYS A 88 24.73 8.85 -11.16
CA CYS A 88 26.15 8.89 -10.90
C CYS A 88 26.89 8.66 -12.22
N ASN A 89 27.88 9.50 -12.52
CA ASN A 89 28.66 9.40 -13.76
C ASN A 89 29.50 8.11 -13.87
N LEU A 90 29.69 7.38 -12.76
CA LEU A 90 30.45 6.13 -12.73
C LEU A 90 29.87 5.08 -13.67
N GLN A 91 28.54 4.94 -13.78
CA GLN A 91 27.95 3.94 -14.68
C GLN A 91 28.34 4.15 -16.15
N SER A 92 28.57 5.41 -16.54
CA SER A 92 29.01 5.83 -17.88
C SER A 92 30.53 5.93 -18.06
N ASN A 93 31.34 5.66 -17.02
CA ASN A 93 32.80 5.68 -17.16
C ASN A 93 33.26 4.48 -18.01
N LYS A 94 34.15 4.74 -18.97
CA LYS A 94 34.65 3.74 -19.92
C LYS A 94 35.68 2.80 -19.30
N ASP A 95 36.39 3.22 -18.25
CA ASP A 95 37.39 2.40 -17.56
C ASP A 95 36.70 1.52 -16.48
N PRO A 96 36.66 0.18 -16.63
CA PRO A 96 36.04 -0.71 -15.64
C PRO A 96 36.69 -0.66 -14.26
N ASP A 97 38.00 -0.42 -14.18
CA ASP A 97 38.71 -0.38 -12.91
C ASP A 97 38.35 0.89 -12.13
N GLU A 98 38.23 2.02 -12.82
CA GLU A 98 37.75 3.27 -12.22
C GLU A 98 36.28 3.19 -11.79
N ARG A 99 35.44 2.45 -12.53
CA ARG A 99 34.06 2.17 -12.12
C ARG A 99 34.00 1.38 -10.83
N ASN A 100 34.80 0.33 -10.72
CA ASN A 100 34.86 -0.51 -9.52
C ASN A 100 35.40 0.30 -8.33
N LEU A 101 36.53 0.99 -8.49
CA LEU A 101 37.09 1.87 -7.47
C LEU A 101 36.07 2.90 -6.98
N GLY A 102 35.41 3.60 -7.91
CA GLY A 102 34.40 4.59 -7.57
C GLY A 102 33.19 3.99 -6.83
N SER A 103 32.73 2.82 -7.26
CA SER A 103 31.59 2.14 -6.62
C SER A 103 31.94 1.68 -5.21
N SER A 104 33.13 1.10 -5.00
CA SER A 104 33.61 0.70 -3.68
C SER A 104 33.80 1.90 -2.76
N LEU A 105 34.37 3.01 -3.25
CA LEU A 105 34.51 4.23 -2.46
C LEU A 105 33.18 4.81 -1.99
N LEU A 106 32.22 4.91 -2.91
CA LEU A 106 30.88 5.40 -2.57
C LEU A 106 30.19 4.45 -1.58
N SER A 107 30.41 3.14 -1.67
CA SER A 107 29.89 2.16 -0.69
C SER A 107 30.52 2.33 0.69
N GLU A 108 31.85 2.49 0.76
CA GLU A 108 32.60 2.71 2.01
C GLU A 108 32.24 4.04 2.68
N TRP A 109 31.89 5.06 1.89
CA TRP A 109 31.39 6.34 2.40
C TRP A 109 29.90 6.30 2.77
N GLY A 110 29.19 5.18 2.57
CA GLY A 110 27.76 5.06 2.82
C GLY A 110 26.89 5.90 1.85
N ILE A 111 27.43 6.27 0.69
CA ILE A 111 26.73 7.04 -0.35
C ILE A 111 26.03 6.10 -1.34
N LEU A 112 26.68 5.00 -1.71
CA LEU A 112 26.02 3.88 -2.40
C LEU A 112 25.64 2.84 -1.34
N ASN A 113 24.36 2.83 -0.96
CA ASN A 113 23.86 1.74 -0.14
C ASN A 113 23.86 0.46 -0.99
N THR A 114 24.68 -0.52 -0.59
CA THR A 114 24.58 -1.85 -1.15
C THR A 114 23.23 -2.42 -0.76
N PHE A 115 22.50 -2.99 -1.71
CA PHE A 115 21.25 -3.70 -1.42
C PHE A 115 21.53 -4.77 -0.36
N ARG A 116 21.02 -4.60 0.85
CA ARG A 116 21.12 -5.57 1.94
C ARG A 116 19.77 -6.23 2.08
N GLN A 117 19.77 -7.56 2.11
CA GLN A 117 18.54 -8.27 2.37
C GLN A 117 18.12 -8.01 3.82
N ILE A 118 16.95 -7.39 4.03
CA ILE A 118 16.36 -7.25 5.37
C ILE A 118 16.12 -8.66 5.92
N GLU A 119 16.50 -8.88 7.18
CA GLU A 119 16.32 -10.19 7.82
C GLU A 119 14.84 -10.57 7.91
N ASN A 120 14.54 -11.87 7.78
CA ASN A 120 13.15 -12.33 7.81
C ASN A 120 12.42 -12.03 9.13
N GLY A 121 13.14 -12.01 10.26
CA GLY A 121 12.56 -11.64 11.57
C GLY A 121 12.09 -10.19 11.59
N ASP A 122 12.91 -9.30 11.04
CA ASP A 122 12.60 -7.88 10.91
C ASP A 122 11.42 -7.64 9.97
N LEU A 123 11.41 -8.31 8.80
CA LEU A 123 10.28 -8.26 7.86
C LEU A 123 8.98 -8.71 8.51
N ARG A 124 9.03 -9.71 9.41
CA ARG A 124 7.86 -10.14 10.19
C ARG A 124 7.46 -9.15 11.28
N ALA A 125 8.43 -8.47 11.89
CA ALA A 125 8.13 -7.43 12.89
C ALA A 125 7.38 -6.24 12.26
N MET A 126 7.81 -5.82 11.05
CA MET A 126 7.17 -4.73 10.29
C MET A 126 6.06 -5.19 9.34
N PHE A 127 5.64 -6.45 9.41
CA PHE A 127 4.64 -7.00 8.48
C PHE A 127 3.32 -6.20 8.43
N PRO A 128 2.73 -5.76 9.56
CA PRO A 128 1.53 -4.93 9.54
C PRO A 128 1.70 -3.64 8.72
N GLN A 129 2.87 -3.01 8.81
CA GLN A 129 3.20 -1.77 8.11
C GLN A 129 3.40 -2.04 6.61
N LEU A 130 4.07 -3.13 6.25
CA LEU A 130 4.25 -3.52 4.84
C LEU A 130 2.91 -3.81 4.15
N VAL A 131 1.96 -4.41 4.87
CA VAL A 131 0.58 -4.61 4.37
C VAL A 131 -0.13 -3.27 4.14
N GLN A 132 0.03 -2.30 5.03
CA GLN A 132 -0.53 -0.95 4.84
C GLN A 132 0.09 -0.24 3.63
N LEU A 133 1.41 -0.32 3.45
CA LEU A 133 2.08 0.21 2.25
C LEU A 133 1.61 -0.49 0.97
N PHE A 134 1.37 -1.81 1.03
CA PHE A 134 0.87 -2.60 -0.09
C PHE A 134 -0.55 -2.19 -0.50
N ASP A 135 -1.38 -1.79 0.47
CA ASP A 135 -2.78 -1.40 0.24
C ASP A 135 -2.94 0.00 -0.40
N ARG A 136 -1.91 0.84 -0.38
CA ARG A 136 -1.95 2.20 -0.95
C ARG A 136 -2.19 2.19 -2.46
N GLU A 137 -2.97 3.15 -2.94
CA GLU A 137 -3.11 3.42 -4.37
C GLU A 137 -1.81 3.99 -4.95
N ASP A 138 -1.27 5.04 -4.31
CA ASP A 138 -0.05 5.70 -4.75
C ASP A 138 1.22 5.01 -4.28
N ASP A 139 2.23 5.07 -5.13
CA ASP A 139 3.59 4.61 -4.82
C ASP A 139 4.44 5.72 -4.18
N GLU A 140 3.98 6.96 -4.14
CA GLU A 140 4.68 8.05 -3.46
C GLU A 140 4.34 8.06 -1.96
N ILE A 141 5.36 8.25 -1.14
CA ILE A 141 5.22 8.33 0.31
C ILE A 141 6.23 9.33 0.89
N THR A 142 5.80 10.11 1.86
CA THR A 142 6.63 11.08 2.57
C THR A 142 7.33 10.47 3.78
N GLY A 143 8.40 11.11 4.26
CA GLY A 143 9.06 10.72 5.49
C GLY A 143 8.15 10.85 6.71
N GLY A 144 7.23 11.83 6.71
CA GLY A 144 6.23 12.00 7.75
C GLY A 144 5.28 10.81 7.84
N GLU A 145 4.78 10.33 6.69
CA GLU A 145 3.95 9.12 6.62
C GLU A 145 4.71 7.86 7.08
N LEU A 146 5.98 7.70 6.66
CA LEU A 146 6.82 6.58 7.11
C LEU A 146 7.05 6.63 8.62
N ARG A 147 7.29 7.81 9.20
CA ARG A 147 7.39 7.98 10.65
C ARG A 147 6.08 7.63 11.35
N GLY A 148 4.94 8.04 10.81
CA GLY A 148 3.62 7.67 11.34
C GLY A 148 3.39 6.15 11.39
N LEU A 149 4.00 5.41 10.47
CA LEU A 149 4.01 3.94 10.45
C LEU A 149 5.12 3.32 11.33
N SER A 150 5.98 4.13 11.95
CA SER A 150 7.19 3.69 12.67
C SER A 150 8.15 2.89 11.77
N LEU A 151 8.28 3.30 10.50
CA LEU A 151 9.20 2.73 9.53
C LEU A 151 10.43 3.62 9.34
N ASP A 152 11.60 2.99 9.33
CA ASP A 152 12.86 3.65 9.02
C ASP A 152 13.09 3.67 7.49
N PRO A 153 13.11 4.86 6.85
CA PRO A 153 13.30 4.97 5.41
C PRO A 153 14.64 4.39 4.94
N ASP A 154 15.73 4.58 5.69
CA ASP A 154 17.06 4.13 5.28
C ASP A 154 17.13 2.61 5.24
N ARG A 155 16.56 1.96 6.26
CA ARG A 155 16.43 0.50 6.30
C ARG A 155 15.61 -0.05 5.13
N LEU A 156 14.53 0.62 4.75
CA LEU A 156 13.70 0.21 3.61
C LEU A 156 14.39 0.45 2.28
N ILE A 157 15.23 1.48 2.16
CA ILE A 157 16.08 1.74 0.98
C ILE A 157 17.14 0.66 0.85
N GLU A 158 17.86 0.34 1.94
CA GLU A 158 18.83 -0.75 1.97
C GLU A 158 18.19 -2.08 1.55
N GLY A 159 16.97 -2.32 2.01
CA GLY A 159 16.14 -3.48 1.66
C GLY A 159 15.52 -3.46 0.28
N GLY A 160 15.63 -2.35 -0.46
CA GLY A 160 15.06 -2.20 -1.80
C GLY A 160 13.59 -1.89 -1.89
N LEU A 161 12.92 -1.70 -0.75
CA LEU A 161 11.48 -1.45 -0.67
C LEU A 161 11.15 0.00 -0.99
N LEU A 162 12.11 0.91 -0.83
CA LEU A 162 12.01 2.33 -1.13
C LEU A 162 13.14 2.83 -2.03
N GLU A 163 12.84 3.84 -2.82
CA GLU A 163 13.82 4.66 -3.51
C GLU A 163 13.64 6.12 -3.10
N ARG A 164 14.72 6.84 -2.77
CA ARG A 164 14.66 8.29 -2.59
C ARG A 164 14.30 8.95 -3.93
N ARG A 165 13.31 9.84 -3.94
CA ARG A 165 12.93 10.63 -5.14
C ARG A 165 13.46 12.06 -5.02
N ASP A 166 12.81 12.88 -4.19
CA ASP A 166 13.09 14.31 -4.01
C ASP A 166 12.48 14.82 -2.68
N ARG A 167 12.25 16.13 -2.50
CA ARG A 167 11.53 16.71 -1.35
C ARG A 167 10.18 17.31 -1.74
N GLN A 168 9.29 17.38 -0.77
CA GLN A 168 8.03 18.08 -0.87
C GLN A 168 8.25 19.59 -0.63
N ASP A 169 7.96 20.40 -1.65
CA ASP A 169 8.10 21.87 -1.58
C ASP A 169 6.82 22.56 -1.07
N ILE A 170 5.70 21.83 -0.99
CA ILE A 170 4.38 22.30 -0.53
C ILE A 170 3.73 21.22 0.33
N VAL A 171 3.38 21.55 1.57
CA VAL A 171 2.67 20.65 2.51
C VAL A 171 1.27 21.20 2.75
N LEU A 172 0.30 20.32 2.93
CA LEU A 172 -1.03 20.70 3.42
C LEU A 172 -1.00 20.56 4.94
N ILE A 173 -1.25 21.66 5.65
CA ILE A 173 -1.39 21.67 7.10
C ILE A 173 -2.84 22.00 7.42
N ASP A 174 -3.37 21.30 8.42
CA ASP A 174 -4.67 21.54 9.06
C ASP A 174 -4.38 21.71 10.55
N GLU A 175 -3.96 22.92 10.93
CA GLU A 175 -3.68 23.35 12.30
C GLU A 175 -4.53 24.60 12.58
N ASP A 176 -5.00 24.77 13.83
CA ASP A 176 -6.12 25.62 14.28
C ASP A 176 -6.23 27.07 13.72
N ASP A 177 -5.19 27.63 13.10
CA ASP A 177 -5.16 28.98 12.49
C ASP A 177 -4.69 29.02 11.01
N ILE A 178 -4.33 27.90 10.38
CA ILE A 178 -3.83 27.82 8.99
C ILE A 178 -4.45 26.62 8.27
N ASP A 179 -5.43 26.91 7.42
CA ASP A 179 -6.02 25.96 6.47
C ASP A 179 -5.42 26.15 5.08
N GLY A 180 -4.56 25.22 4.62
CA GLY A 180 -4.16 25.16 3.21
C GLY A 180 -2.72 24.79 2.91
N GLU A 181 -2.29 25.13 1.70
CA GLU A 181 -0.92 24.90 1.21
C GLU A 181 0.06 25.83 1.94
N VAL A 182 1.12 25.27 2.49
CA VAL A 182 2.25 26.03 3.05
C VAL A 182 3.49 25.88 2.20
N ALA A 183 4.24 26.97 2.05
CA ALA A 183 5.56 26.96 1.44
C ALA A 183 6.60 26.48 2.44
N ILE A 184 7.54 25.66 1.97
CA ILE A 184 8.62 25.12 2.80
C ILE A 184 9.94 25.85 2.50
N ASP A 185 10.50 26.49 3.52
CA ASP A 185 11.75 27.25 3.46
C ASP A 185 12.83 26.68 4.40
N PRO A 186 14.12 26.91 4.12
CA PRO A 186 15.20 26.52 5.03
C PRO A 186 15.08 27.20 6.40
N SER A 187 15.07 26.41 7.48
CA SER A 187 15.09 26.95 8.85
C SER A 187 16.49 27.42 9.28
N SER A 188 16.56 28.27 10.30
CA SER A 188 17.77 28.55 11.07
C SER A 188 18.28 27.35 11.86
N THR A 189 17.40 26.42 12.22
CA THR A 189 17.68 25.21 12.99
C THR A 189 18.16 24.10 12.07
N PRO A 190 19.38 23.55 12.26
CA PRO A 190 19.86 22.43 11.46
C PRO A 190 18.91 21.22 11.51
N GLY A 191 18.57 20.67 10.36
CA GLY A 191 17.67 19.51 10.26
C GLY A 191 16.17 19.84 10.31
N MET A 192 15.80 21.12 10.40
CA MET A 192 14.41 21.58 10.33
C MET A 192 14.14 22.37 9.03
N VAL A 193 12.88 22.47 8.68
CA VAL A 193 12.34 23.41 7.69
C VAL A 193 11.32 24.31 8.36
N LYS A 194 11.17 25.53 7.85
CA LYS A 194 10.12 26.44 8.26
C LYS A 194 8.96 26.33 7.28
N ALA A 195 7.76 26.17 7.78
CA ALA A 195 6.54 26.26 6.99
C ALA A 195 5.98 27.69 7.07
N THR A 196 5.51 28.23 5.95
CA THR A 196 4.90 29.55 5.91
C THR A 196 3.62 29.51 5.07
N GLY A 197 2.53 29.99 5.64
CA GLY A 197 1.22 30.06 4.97
C GLY A 197 1.24 30.98 3.75
N LEU A 198 0.22 30.82 2.90
CA LEU A 198 0.06 31.60 1.66
C LEU A 198 0.04 33.12 1.89
N PHE A 199 -0.35 33.59 3.08
CA PHE A 199 -0.36 35.01 3.43
C PHE A 199 0.78 35.41 4.38
N GLY A 200 1.79 34.55 4.52
CA GLY A 200 2.98 34.80 5.34
C GLY A 200 2.83 34.41 6.80
N GLU A 201 1.79 33.64 7.16
CA GLU A 201 1.60 33.11 8.50
C GLU A 201 2.73 32.13 8.86
N ASP A 202 3.22 32.21 10.09
CA ASP A 202 4.21 31.25 10.58
C ASP A 202 3.50 29.94 10.93
N ALA A 203 3.70 28.91 10.10
CA ALA A 203 3.14 27.58 10.30
C ALA A 203 4.09 26.66 11.09
N GLY A 204 5.12 27.23 11.73
CA GLY A 204 6.04 26.48 12.58
C GLY A 204 7.20 25.82 11.83
N GLU A 205 7.94 25.00 12.57
CA GLU A 205 9.08 24.24 12.06
C GLU A 205 8.80 22.74 12.07
N TYR A 206 9.14 22.08 10.97
CA TYR A 206 9.00 20.63 10.82
C TYR A 206 10.36 19.98 10.58
N PRO A 207 10.55 18.73 11.03
CA PRO A 207 11.75 17.97 10.68
C PRO A 207 11.89 17.84 9.18
N LEU A 208 13.07 18.17 8.67
CA LEU A 208 13.37 18.09 7.24
C LEU A 208 13.18 16.67 6.68
N ALA A 209 13.41 15.66 7.52
CA ALA A 209 13.19 14.25 7.19
C ALA A 209 11.72 13.96 6.83
N ASP A 210 10.75 14.70 7.39
CA ASP A 210 9.33 14.48 7.08
C ASP A 210 8.96 14.93 5.68
N MET A 211 9.70 15.90 5.15
CA MET A 211 9.50 16.47 3.83
C MET A 211 10.13 15.63 2.73
N GLU A 212 10.91 14.60 3.08
CA GLU A 212 11.55 13.73 2.08
C GLU A 212 10.50 12.86 1.40
N ARG A 213 10.59 12.76 0.07
CA ARG A 213 9.70 11.94 -0.75
C ARG A 213 10.42 10.69 -1.21
N PHE A 214 9.72 9.58 -1.06
CA PHE A 214 10.18 8.26 -1.44
C PHE A 214 9.20 7.65 -2.43
N GLN A 215 9.73 6.78 -3.29
CA GLN A 215 8.96 5.90 -4.15
C GLN A 215 8.98 4.50 -3.57
N LEU A 216 7.82 3.89 -3.41
CA LEU A 216 7.67 2.48 -3.14
C LEU A 216 8.08 1.66 -4.36
N ASN A 217 8.97 0.70 -4.16
CA ASN A 217 9.22 -0.34 -5.14
C ASN A 217 8.07 -1.36 -5.06
N ARG A 218 6.98 -1.08 -5.80
CA ARG A 218 5.73 -1.86 -5.75
C ARG A 218 5.94 -3.34 -5.99
N GLN A 219 6.77 -3.69 -6.99
CA GLN A 219 7.06 -5.09 -7.31
C GLN A 219 7.75 -5.79 -6.14
N TRP A 220 8.80 -5.18 -5.60
CA TRP A 220 9.56 -5.79 -4.50
C TRP A 220 8.75 -5.87 -3.20
N LEU A 221 7.94 -4.84 -2.92
CA LEU A 221 7.01 -4.85 -1.79
C LEU A 221 5.98 -5.97 -1.91
N GLN A 222 5.37 -6.14 -3.10
CA GLN A 222 4.45 -7.24 -3.36
C GLN A 222 5.12 -8.59 -3.13
N GLU A 223 6.28 -8.84 -3.75
CA GLU A 223 7.02 -10.09 -3.55
C GLU A 223 7.35 -10.37 -2.08
N THR A 224 7.72 -9.33 -1.34
CA THR A 224 8.02 -9.41 0.09
C THR A 224 6.80 -9.78 0.91
N VAL A 225 5.67 -9.09 0.71
CA VAL A 225 4.41 -9.39 1.39
C VAL A 225 3.93 -10.81 1.04
N LEU A 226 3.92 -11.19 -0.25
CA LEU A 226 3.52 -12.52 -0.68
C LEU A 226 4.36 -13.64 -0.07
N ARG A 227 5.67 -13.42 0.09
CA ARG A 227 6.58 -14.36 0.75
C ARG A 227 6.19 -14.58 2.21
N LEU A 228 5.82 -13.53 2.93
CA LEU A 228 5.40 -13.58 4.33
C LEU A 228 4.03 -14.25 4.49
N VAL A 229 3.09 -14.04 3.55
CA VAL A 229 1.78 -14.71 3.52
C VAL A 229 1.89 -16.18 3.14
N GLY A 230 2.91 -16.54 2.36
CA GLY A 230 3.05 -17.88 1.79
C GLY A 230 3.16 -19.02 2.82
N SER A 231 3.38 -18.74 4.11
CA SER A 231 3.34 -19.75 5.18
C SER A 231 1.95 -20.36 5.39
N LEU A 232 0.88 -19.69 4.95
CA LEU A 232 -0.49 -20.21 5.04
C LEU A 232 -0.79 -21.33 4.05
N LEU A 233 -0.06 -21.36 2.94
CA LEU A 233 -0.44 -22.13 1.76
C LEU A 233 0.11 -23.54 1.84
N THR A 234 -0.73 -24.52 1.56
CA THR A 234 -0.31 -25.92 1.39
C THR A 234 0.38 -26.10 0.04
N LYS A 235 -0.11 -25.40 -1.00
CA LYS A 235 0.49 -25.37 -2.34
C LYS A 235 0.55 -23.93 -2.83
N LYS A 236 1.75 -23.48 -3.19
CA LYS A 236 1.99 -22.15 -3.78
C LYS A 236 1.90 -22.24 -5.29
N SER A 237 1.09 -21.37 -5.90
CA SER A 237 0.98 -21.24 -7.35
C SER A 237 0.51 -19.82 -7.68
N PRO A 238 1.37 -18.81 -7.46
CA PRO A 238 0.98 -17.41 -7.60
C PRO A 238 0.62 -17.08 -9.06
N GLN A 239 -0.52 -16.42 -9.26
CA GLN A 239 -0.97 -15.89 -10.54
C GLN A 239 -1.58 -14.51 -10.32
N ILE A 240 -1.03 -13.50 -10.99
CA ILE A 240 -1.60 -12.15 -11.03
C ILE A 240 -2.88 -12.22 -11.88
N ILE A 241 -4.01 -11.90 -11.28
CA ILE A 241 -5.32 -11.88 -11.94
C ILE A 241 -5.64 -10.46 -12.41
N ASP A 242 -5.34 -9.50 -11.56
CA ASP A 242 -5.52 -8.06 -11.72
C ASP A 242 -4.44 -7.36 -10.88
N GLU A 243 -4.21 -6.07 -11.12
CA GLU A 243 -3.29 -5.26 -10.29
C GLU A 243 -3.64 -5.29 -8.79
N ASP A 244 -4.93 -5.50 -8.46
CA ASP A 244 -5.42 -5.54 -7.09
C ASP A 244 -5.77 -6.95 -6.60
N LEU A 245 -5.56 -7.99 -7.42
CA LEU A 245 -5.97 -9.36 -7.09
C LEU A 245 -4.97 -10.40 -7.58
N ILE A 246 -4.48 -11.20 -6.64
CA ILE A 246 -3.50 -12.26 -6.91
C ILE A 246 -4.05 -13.58 -6.37
N LEU A 247 -4.11 -14.62 -7.20
CA LEU A 247 -4.27 -15.99 -6.71
C LEU A 247 -2.94 -16.44 -6.12
N LEU A 248 -2.89 -16.81 -4.86
CA LEU A 248 -1.65 -17.24 -4.20
C LEU A 248 -1.39 -18.74 -4.35
N GLY A 249 -2.47 -19.52 -4.39
CA GLY A 249 -2.45 -20.98 -4.40
C GLY A 249 -3.59 -21.55 -3.58
N ASN A 250 -3.34 -22.67 -2.91
CA ASN A 250 -4.37 -23.39 -2.16
C ASN A 250 -3.96 -23.63 -0.70
N MET A 251 -4.97 -23.63 0.18
CA MET A 251 -4.87 -24.03 1.57
C MET A 251 -5.79 -25.21 1.86
N GLY A 252 -5.33 -26.15 2.69
CA GLY A 252 -6.15 -27.25 3.19
C GLY A 252 -5.34 -28.36 3.85
N ALA A 253 -6.05 -29.36 4.36
CA ALA A 253 -5.55 -30.63 4.88
C ALA A 253 -6.40 -31.76 4.29
N ASP A 254 -5.83 -32.96 4.14
CA ASP A 254 -6.56 -34.20 3.86
C ASP A 254 -7.53 -34.14 2.66
N GLY A 255 -7.02 -33.68 1.50
CA GLY A 255 -7.73 -33.73 0.22
C GLY A 255 -8.69 -32.56 -0.06
N ALA A 256 -8.98 -31.70 0.92
CA ALA A 256 -9.67 -30.43 0.67
C ALA A 256 -8.68 -29.38 0.15
N SER A 257 -9.02 -28.72 -0.97
CA SER A 257 -8.20 -27.67 -1.58
C SER A 257 -9.01 -26.39 -1.74
N THR A 258 -8.78 -25.43 -0.85
CA THR A 258 -9.44 -24.11 -0.89
C THR A 258 -8.54 -23.10 -1.58
N PRO A 259 -8.97 -22.44 -2.68
CA PRO A 259 -8.17 -21.40 -3.32
C PRO A 259 -8.04 -20.19 -2.41
N VAL A 260 -6.84 -19.61 -2.36
CA VAL A 260 -6.51 -18.42 -1.56
C VAL A 260 -6.07 -17.31 -2.49
N TYR A 261 -6.80 -16.20 -2.45
CA TYR A 261 -6.52 -14.96 -3.14
C TYR A 261 -5.98 -13.93 -2.15
N PHE A 262 -5.27 -12.92 -2.65
CA PHE A 262 -4.89 -11.73 -1.90
C PHE A 262 -5.34 -10.49 -2.68
N ALA A 263 -6.13 -9.65 -2.01
CA ALA A 263 -6.72 -8.46 -2.58
C ALA A 263 -6.30 -7.21 -1.80
N ARG A 264 -6.13 -6.11 -2.54
CA ARG A 264 -5.81 -4.77 -2.01
C ARG A 264 -6.84 -3.75 -2.45
N ARG A 265 -6.81 -2.57 -1.82
CA ARG A 265 -7.70 -1.42 -2.10
C ARG A 265 -9.18 -1.77 -1.99
N LEU A 266 -9.55 -2.68 -1.08
CA LEU A 266 -10.95 -3.03 -0.79
C LEU A 266 -11.68 -1.95 0.03
N GLY A 267 -11.09 -0.76 0.20
CA GLY A 267 -11.79 0.45 0.62
C GLY A 267 -12.46 1.21 -0.54
N ASP A 268 -12.06 0.94 -1.79
CA ASP A 268 -12.62 1.59 -2.97
C ASP A 268 -13.75 0.75 -3.60
N SER A 269 -14.95 1.33 -3.66
CA SER A 269 -16.13 0.72 -4.27
C SER A 269 -15.94 0.27 -5.73
N VAL A 270 -15.13 0.98 -6.51
CA VAL A 270 -14.85 0.65 -7.91
C VAL A 270 -13.99 -0.62 -7.98
N VAL A 271 -12.94 -0.70 -7.16
CA VAL A 271 -12.10 -1.89 -7.04
C VAL A 271 -12.91 -3.08 -6.54
N ILE A 272 -13.73 -2.90 -5.50
CA ILE A 272 -14.60 -3.97 -4.96
C ILE A 272 -15.49 -4.55 -6.05
N ASN A 273 -16.19 -3.72 -6.82
CA ASN A 273 -17.07 -4.16 -7.89
C ASN A 273 -16.32 -4.92 -9.01
N LYS A 274 -15.14 -4.41 -9.41
CA LYS A 274 -14.26 -5.08 -10.40
C LYS A 274 -13.84 -6.47 -9.92
N LEU A 275 -13.33 -6.56 -8.70
CA LEU A 275 -12.82 -7.81 -8.15
C LEU A 275 -13.91 -8.84 -7.85
N ASP A 276 -15.10 -8.40 -7.43
CA ASP A 276 -16.27 -9.27 -7.24
C ASP A 276 -16.65 -9.97 -8.56
N GLN A 277 -16.71 -9.22 -9.67
CA GLN A 277 -17.01 -9.79 -10.99
C GLN A 277 -15.93 -10.79 -11.45
N LEU A 278 -14.65 -10.46 -11.28
CA LEU A 278 -13.54 -11.34 -11.64
C LEU A 278 -13.56 -12.66 -10.86
N LEU A 279 -13.89 -12.61 -9.58
CA LEU A 279 -13.97 -13.79 -8.73
C LEU A 279 -15.22 -14.64 -9.00
N ARG A 280 -16.34 -14.02 -9.39
CA ARG A 280 -17.53 -14.76 -9.86
C ARG A 280 -17.27 -15.53 -11.15
N ALA A 281 -16.58 -14.91 -12.09
CA ALA A 281 -16.20 -15.56 -13.35
C ALA A 281 -15.26 -16.78 -13.14
N ARG A 282 -14.58 -16.85 -12.00
CA ARG A 282 -13.62 -17.90 -11.62
C ARG A 282 -14.18 -18.96 -10.67
N ASN A 283 -15.50 -19.06 -10.47
CA ASN A 283 -16.12 -19.98 -9.49
C ASN A 283 -16.05 -21.49 -9.84
N THR A 284 -15.06 -21.94 -10.61
CA THR A 284 -14.95 -23.35 -11.04
C THR A 284 -14.43 -24.27 -9.92
N SER A 285 -13.78 -23.72 -8.89
CA SER A 285 -13.13 -24.47 -7.81
C SER A 285 -13.88 -24.39 -6.46
N GLY A 286 -15.09 -23.82 -6.46
CA GLY A 286 -15.87 -23.58 -5.25
C GLY A 286 -15.38 -22.35 -4.45
N ILE A 287 -15.88 -22.24 -3.22
CA ILE A 287 -15.66 -21.10 -2.32
C ILE A 287 -14.20 -21.06 -1.88
N GLY A 288 -13.54 -19.94 -2.15
CA GLY A 288 -12.19 -19.64 -1.69
C GLY A 288 -12.13 -18.66 -0.52
N ILE A 289 -10.89 -18.29 -0.20
CA ILE A 289 -10.53 -17.26 0.79
C ILE A 289 -9.91 -16.08 0.04
N VAL A 290 -10.37 -14.87 0.34
CA VAL A 290 -9.75 -13.62 -0.11
C VAL A 290 -9.11 -12.98 1.11
N LEU A 291 -7.79 -13.08 1.23
CA LEU A 291 -7.03 -12.30 2.19
C LEU A 291 -7.12 -10.83 1.77
N SER A 292 -7.46 -9.93 2.69
CA SER A 292 -7.56 -8.48 2.42
C SER A 292 -6.42 -7.75 3.12
N SER A 293 -5.68 -6.91 2.40
CA SER A 293 -4.77 -5.94 3.01
C SER A 293 -5.49 -4.75 3.62
N SER A 294 -6.69 -4.41 3.12
CA SER A 294 -7.51 -3.33 3.65
C SER A 294 -8.20 -3.72 4.97
N PRO A 295 -8.44 -2.76 5.87
CA PRO A 295 -9.21 -2.96 7.09
C PRO A 295 -10.73 -3.09 6.85
N ALA A 296 -11.18 -3.08 5.59
CA ALA A 296 -12.58 -3.12 5.20
C ALA A 296 -13.33 -4.34 5.78
N THR A 297 -14.58 -4.13 6.22
CA THR A 297 -15.45 -5.10 6.91
C THR A 297 -16.24 -6.01 5.96
N LEU A 298 -15.80 -6.13 4.70
CA LEU A 298 -16.43 -7.03 3.74
C LEU A 298 -16.36 -8.46 4.27
N THR A 299 -17.50 -9.15 4.26
CA THR A 299 -17.58 -10.56 4.66
C THR A 299 -17.31 -11.50 3.49
N CYS A 300 -17.65 -11.08 2.27
CA CYS A 300 -17.50 -11.87 1.06
C CYS A 300 -17.13 -11.00 -0.15
N LEU A 301 -16.44 -11.61 -1.13
CA LEU A 301 -16.13 -11.01 -2.43
C LEU A 301 -16.28 -12.11 -3.50
N GLY A 302 -17.27 -11.93 -4.37
CA GLY A 302 -17.77 -12.99 -5.23
C GLY A 302 -18.29 -14.18 -4.40
N PRO A 303 -17.97 -15.43 -4.77
CA PRO A 303 -18.31 -16.63 -4.01
C PRO A 303 -17.28 -16.95 -2.90
N ASN A 304 -16.45 -15.99 -2.46
CA ASN A 304 -15.33 -16.24 -1.55
C ASN A 304 -15.51 -15.48 -0.23
N VAL A 305 -14.95 -16.02 0.86
CA VAL A 305 -14.93 -15.37 2.18
C VAL A 305 -13.78 -14.38 2.23
N VAL A 306 -14.06 -13.14 2.65
CA VAL A 306 -13.01 -12.12 2.86
C VAL A 306 -12.47 -12.23 4.28
N VAL A 307 -11.14 -12.20 4.40
CA VAL A 307 -10.40 -12.37 5.65
C VAL A 307 -9.37 -11.23 5.77
N PRO A 308 -9.64 -10.20 6.59
CA PRO A 308 -8.70 -9.09 6.80
C PRO A 308 -7.42 -9.58 7.48
N ILE A 309 -6.29 -9.51 6.78
CA ILE A 309 -5.05 -10.19 7.19
C ILE A 309 -4.50 -9.66 8.53
N LEU A 310 -4.66 -8.35 8.77
CA LEU A 310 -4.16 -7.69 9.97
C LEU A 310 -4.88 -8.13 11.25
N LEU A 311 -6.12 -8.63 11.15
CA LEU A 311 -6.89 -9.13 12.29
C LEU A 311 -6.45 -10.53 12.76
N HIS A 312 -5.68 -11.23 11.94
CA HIS A 312 -5.26 -12.61 12.20
C HIS A 312 -3.76 -12.74 12.49
N LEU A 313 -3.13 -11.64 12.89
CA LEU A 313 -1.73 -11.62 13.28
C LEU A 313 -1.55 -11.98 14.77
N GLU A 314 -0.79 -13.03 15.03
CA GLU A 314 -0.34 -13.41 16.36
C GLU A 314 1.04 -12.81 16.64
N LYS A 315 1.26 -12.38 17.88
CA LYS A 315 2.56 -11.90 18.35
C LYS A 315 3.37 -13.09 18.87
N VAL A 316 4.55 -13.31 18.28
CA VAL A 316 5.51 -14.34 18.72
C VAL A 316 6.85 -13.65 18.95
N GLY A 317 7.13 -13.29 20.22
CA GLY A 317 8.24 -12.38 20.52
C GLY A 317 8.01 -11.01 19.89
N GLU A 318 8.99 -10.49 19.16
CA GLU A 318 8.87 -9.25 18.37
C GLU A 318 8.30 -9.47 16.95
N GLU A 319 8.11 -10.72 16.52
CA GLU A 319 7.55 -11.04 15.21
C GLU A 319 6.01 -11.02 15.21
N ARG A 320 5.42 -10.59 14.08
CA ARG A 320 4.00 -10.81 13.78
C ARG A 320 3.89 -11.94 12.76
N LYS A 321 3.11 -12.97 13.09
CA LYS A 321 2.86 -14.12 12.20
C LYS A 321 1.38 -14.26 11.94
N LEU A 322 1.05 -14.62 10.71
CA LEU A 322 -0.33 -14.88 10.33
C LEU A 322 -0.77 -16.25 10.85
N SER A 323 -1.85 -16.26 11.61
CA SER A 323 -2.42 -17.48 12.21
C SER A 323 -3.24 -18.24 11.18
N ARG A 324 -2.75 -19.44 10.82
CA ARG A 324 -3.46 -20.31 9.88
C ARG A 324 -4.80 -20.78 10.45
N ASP A 325 -4.83 -21.11 11.73
CA ASP A 325 -6.03 -21.61 12.40
C ASP A 325 -7.10 -20.51 12.51
N ALA A 326 -6.71 -19.27 12.83
CA ALA A 326 -7.65 -18.15 12.85
C ALA A 326 -8.24 -17.85 11.46
N VAL A 327 -7.43 -17.92 10.40
CA VAL A 327 -7.90 -17.76 9.01
C VAL A 327 -8.89 -18.87 8.64
N ILE A 328 -8.59 -20.13 8.99
CA ILE A 328 -9.47 -21.28 8.74
C ILE A 328 -10.78 -21.13 9.52
N GLN A 329 -10.73 -20.65 10.76
CA GLN A 329 -11.92 -20.41 11.57
C GLN A 329 -12.82 -19.34 10.93
N THR A 330 -12.27 -18.18 10.55
CA THR A 330 -13.03 -17.12 9.87
C THR A 330 -13.61 -17.62 8.54
N PHE A 331 -12.84 -18.37 7.75
CA PHE A 331 -13.35 -19.01 6.54
C PHE A 331 -14.53 -19.93 6.83
N SER A 332 -14.41 -20.81 7.83
CA SER A 332 -15.46 -21.77 8.18
C SER A 332 -16.75 -21.10 8.61
N THR A 333 -16.66 -20.02 9.40
CA THR A 333 -17.82 -19.21 9.82
C THR A 333 -18.43 -18.44 8.65
N GLY A 334 -17.62 -17.87 7.77
CA GLY A 334 -18.07 -17.09 6.60
C GLY A 334 -18.57 -17.95 5.44
N ARG A 335 -18.28 -19.24 5.43
CA ARG A 335 -18.56 -20.15 4.29
C ARG A 335 -20.04 -20.19 3.90
N ASN A 336 -20.95 -20.19 4.87
CA ASN A 336 -22.39 -20.19 4.59
C ASN A 336 -22.85 -18.88 3.94
N LEU A 337 -22.24 -17.74 4.33
CA LEU A 337 -22.51 -16.45 3.72
C LEU A 337 -21.95 -16.39 2.29
N ALA A 338 -20.75 -16.91 2.07
CA ALA A 338 -20.15 -16.98 0.74
C ALA A 338 -20.90 -17.94 -0.20
N MET A 339 -21.48 -19.02 0.33
CA MET A 339 -22.44 -19.86 -0.40
C MET A 339 -23.66 -19.04 -0.84
N GLY A 340 -24.24 -18.29 0.08
CA GLY A 340 -25.34 -17.36 -0.23
C GLY A 340 -24.94 -16.22 -1.18
N GLY A 341 -23.66 -15.83 -1.21
CA GLY A 341 -23.13 -14.79 -2.09
C GLY A 341 -22.90 -15.23 -3.53
N SER A 342 -23.01 -16.53 -3.85
CA SER A 342 -22.74 -17.07 -5.20
C SER A 342 -23.93 -17.01 -6.15
N THR A 343 -25.16 -17.02 -5.62
CA THR A 343 -26.43 -16.95 -6.35
C THR A 343 -27.49 -16.32 -5.45
N VAL A 344 -28.42 -15.55 -6.02
CA VAL A 344 -29.60 -15.08 -5.29
C VAL A 344 -30.34 -16.31 -4.70
N ALA A 345 -30.39 -16.41 -3.38
CA ALA A 345 -30.92 -17.60 -2.71
C ALA A 345 -31.58 -17.30 -1.37
N ILE A 346 -32.51 -18.17 -0.97
CA ILE A 346 -33.07 -18.23 0.38
C ILE A 346 -32.47 -19.44 1.08
N LEU A 347 -31.71 -19.21 2.15
CA LEU A 347 -31.14 -20.26 3.00
C LEU A 347 -32.04 -20.44 4.21
N LYS A 348 -32.77 -21.56 4.29
CA LYS A 348 -33.63 -21.87 5.43
C LYS A 348 -32.82 -22.48 6.57
N SER A 349 -33.02 -21.97 7.77
CA SER A 349 -32.47 -22.55 9.00
C SER A 349 -33.53 -23.38 9.72
N GLU A 350 -34.78 -22.91 9.77
CA GLU A 350 -35.95 -23.57 10.38
C GLU A 350 -37.24 -23.19 9.63
N SER A 351 -38.41 -23.73 10.02
CA SER A 351 -39.71 -23.41 9.39
C SER A 351 -40.12 -21.94 9.49
N GLN A 352 -39.54 -21.18 10.42
CA GLN A 352 -39.83 -19.77 10.71
C GLN A 352 -38.61 -18.85 10.51
N SER A 353 -37.47 -19.39 10.08
CA SER A 353 -36.22 -18.62 9.98
C SER A 353 -35.46 -18.94 8.71
N ALA A 354 -35.12 -17.89 7.95
CA ALA A 354 -34.29 -17.99 6.77
C ALA A 354 -33.40 -16.75 6.60
N SER A 355 -32.41 -16.84 5.72
CA SER A 355 -31.59 -15.71 5.29
C SER A 355 -31.69 -15.55 3.78
N LEU A 356 -32.01 -14.34 3.31
CA LEU A 356 -31.91 -13.98 1.90
C LEU A 356 -30.48 -13.53 1.63
N CYS A 357 -29.87 -14.15 0.62
CA CYS A 357 -28.55 -13.80 0.16
C CYS A 357 -28.63 -13.28 -1.27
N ILE A 358 -28.09 -12.09 -1.49
CA ILE A 358 -27.96 -11.44 -2.79
C ILE A 358 -26.49 -11.06 -2.96
N PRO A 359 -25.85 -11.44 -4.07
CA PRO A 359 -24.55 -10.92 -4.48
C PRO A 359 -24.36 -9.41 -4.21
N GLY A 360 -23.29 -9.03 -3.51
CA GLY A 360 -22.98 -7.62 -3.25
C GLY A 360 -23.81 -6.93 -2.16
N LYS A 361 -24.71 -7.64 -1.47
CA LYS A 361 -25.51 -7.10 -0.35
C LYS A 361 -25.30 -7.87 0.94
N ALA A 362 -25.51 -7.19 2.06
CA ALA A 362 -25.53 -7.85 3.36
C ALA A 362 -26.66 -8.90 3.38
N PRO A 363 -26.43 -10.08 3.99
CA PRO A 363 -27.49 -11.07 4.16
C PRO A 363 -28.66 -10.48 4.96
N LEU A 364 -29.89 -10.66 4.44
CA LEU A 364 -31.10 -10.21 5.12
C LEU A 364 -31.69 -11.37 5.93
N ALA A 365 -31.71 -11.24 7.25
CA ALA A 365 -32.42 -12.16 8.12
C ALA A 365 -33.94 -12.03 7.92
N ILE A 366 -34.62 -13.15 7.66
CA ILE A 366 -36.05 -13.24 7.44
C ILE A 366 -36.65 -14.12 8.53
N LEU A 367 -37.57 -13.54 9.31
CA LEU A 367 -38.20 -14.19 10.46
C LEU A 367 -39.71 -14.23 10.24
N GLY A 368 -40.23 -15.42 10.00
CA GLY A 368 -41.65 -15.70 9.81
C GLY A 368 -41.99 -16.32 8.45
N ALA A 369 -42.83 -17.36 8.47
CA ALA A 369 -43.18 -18.16 7.30
C ALA A 369 -43.72 -17.34 6.10
N ASN A 370 -44.52 -16.30 6.35
CA ASN A 370 -45.06 -15.45 5.29
C ASN A 370 -43.98 -14.60 4.60
N GLN A 371 -43.04 -14.05 5.38
CA GLN A 371 -41.93 -13.27 4.83
C GLN A 371 -41.01 -14.15 3.98
N ILE A 372 -40.73 -15.36 4.46
CA ILE A 372 -39.95 -16.37 3.73
C ILE A 372 -40.61 -16.66 2.39
N ARG A 373 -41.91 -16.95 2.39
CA ARG A 373 -42.66 -17.30 1.16
C ARG A 373 -42.70 -16.17 0.13
N ILE A 374 -42.81 -14.91 0.58
CA ILE A 374 -42.72 -13.73 -0.29
C ILE A 374 -41.35 -13.69 -0.98
N PHE A 375 -40.26 -13.80 -0.23
CA PHE A 375 -38.93 -13.74 -0.83
C PHE A 375 -38.58 -14.99 -1.65
N GLU A 376 -39.07 -16.18 -1.30
CA GLU A 376 -38.93 -17.38 -2.13
C GLU A 376 -39.51 -17.18 -3.53
N ARG A 377 -40.70 -16.56 -3.63
CA ARG A 377 -41.33 -16.25 -4.92
C ARG A 377 -40.51 -15.24 -5.71
N LEU A 378 -39.97 -14.21 -5.06
CA LEU A 378 -39.12 -13.22 -5.73
C LEU A 378 -37.80 -13.83 -6.22
N VAL A 379 -37.18 -14.69 -5.42
CA VAL A 379 -35.97 -15.42 -5.80
C VAL A 379 -36.27 -16.36 -6.97
N ALA A 380 -37.34 -17.16 -6.91
CA ALA A 380 -37.74 -18.05 -8.00
C ALA A 380 -38.05 -17.30 -9.32
N ALA A 381 -38.72 -16.15 -9.23
CA ALA A 381 -38.99 -15.28 -10.36
C ALA A 381 -37.70 -14.71 -10.97
N HIS A 382 -36.77 -14.25 -10.13
CA HIS A 382 -35.46 -13.79 -10.57
C HIS A 382 -34.67 -14.90 -11.28
N LEU A 383 -34.59 -16.10 -10.69
CA LEU A 383 -33.85 -17.24 -11.24
C LEU A 383 -34.47 -17.80 -12.53
N SER A 384 -35.77 -17.64 -12.73
CA SER A 384 -36.45 -18.05 -13.97
C SER A 384 -36.36 -17.01 -15.11
N GLY A 385 -35.65 -15.89 -14.89
CA GLY A 385 -35.49 -14.82 -15.88
C GLY A 385 -36.68 -13.88 -16.04
N SER A 386 -37.70 -14.02 -15.18
CA SER A 386 -38.91 -13.19 -15.16
C SER A 386 -39.03 -12.48 -13.80
N PRO A 387 -38.22 -11.43 -13.54
CA PRO A 387 -38.00 -10.90 -12.19
C PRO A 387 -39.19 -10.18 -11.56
N ASP A 388 -40.20 -9.81 -12.35
CA ASP A 388 -41.35 -9.04 -11.90
C ASP A 388 -42.54 -9.96 -11.53
N VAL A 389 -42.92 -9.97 -10.26
CA VAL A 389 -44.01 -10.79 -9.70
C VAL A 389 -45.22 -9.93 -9.38
N LYS A 390 -46.40 -10.32 -9.89
CA LYS A 390 -47.67 -9.65 -9.61
C LYS A 390 -48.02 -9.75 -8.11
N THR A 391 -48.53 -8.68 -7.52
CA THR A 391 -48.89 -8.61 -6.09
C THR A 391 -49.76 -9.78 -5.65
N ALA A 392 -50.78 -10.16 -6.44
CA ALA A 392 -51.67 -11.28 -6.13
C ALA A 392 -50.93 -12.63 -5.99
N VAL A 393 -49.94 -12.89 -6.85
CA VAL A 393 -49.10 -14.10 -6.78
C VAL A 393 -48.14 -14.01 -5.59
N LEU A 394 -47.60 -12.82 -5.33
CA LEU A 394 -46.63 -12.62 -4.27
C LEU A 394 -47.22 -12.85 -2.87
N ILE A 395 -48.48 -12.46 -2.66
CA ILE A 395 -49.18 -12.56 -1.36
C ILE A 395 -50.08 -13.79 -1.22
N GLU A 396 -50.20 -14.62 -2.25
CA GLU A 396 -51.04 -15.82 -2.22
C GLU A 396 -50.67 -16.72 -1.02
N ASP A 397 -51.66 -17.24 -0.29
CA ASP A 397 -51.48 -18.06 0.91
C ASP A 397 -50.73 -17.40 2.10
N THR A 398 -50.52 -16.09 2.09
CA THR A 398 -49.87 -15.38 3.21
C THR A 398 -50.87 -14.66 4.12
N GLY A 399 -52.14 -14.53 3.71
CA GLY A 399 -53.18 -13.81 4.45
C GLY A 399 -53.02 -12.28 4.48
N VAL A 400 -52.01 -11.72 3.82
CA VAL A 400 -51.80 -10.27 3.73
C VAL A 400 -52.30 -9.70 2.39
N GLN A 401 -52.67 -8.42 2.37
CA GLN A 401 -53.18 -7.72 1.17
C GLN A 401 -52.07 -7.04 0.35
N SER A 402 -50.86 -6.94 0.90
CA SER A 402 -49.68 -6.42 0.21
C SER A 402 -48.40 -6.95 0.85
N PRO A 403 -47.26 -6.97 0.13
CA PRO A 403 -45.99 -7.40 0.72
C PRO A 403 -45.62 -6.60 1.97
N GLN A 404 -45.91 -5.30 1.99
CA GLN A 404 -45.65 -4.41 3.13
C GLN A 404 -46.27 -4.91 4.44
N GLN A 405 -47.48 -5.48 4.38
CA GLN A 405 -48.19 -5.95 5.57
C GLN A 405 -47.56 -7.20 6.22
N ALA A 406 -46.69 -7.91 5.50
CA ALA A 406 -45.95 -9.05 6.06
C ALA A 406 -44.77 -8.63 6.96
N PHE A 407 -44.41 -7.35 6.96
CA PHE A 407 -43.24 -6.82 7.69
C PHE A 407 -43.67 -5.76 8.70
N LYS A 408 -42.94 -5.67 9.82
CA LYS A 408 -43.13 -4.56 10.76
C LYS A 408 -42.69 -3.24 10.08
N PRO A 409 -43.31 -2.09 10.38
CA PRO A 409 -42.97 -0.82 9.74
C PRO A 409 -41.47 -0.47 9.68
N PRO A 410 -40.66 -0.63 10.76
CA PRO A 410 -39.22 -0.36 10.67
C PRO A 410 -38.48 -1.34 9.75
N GLN A 411 -38.85 -2.62 9.80
CA GLN A 411 -38.27 -3.66 8.94
C GLN A 411 -38.62 -3.43 7.47
N TRP A 412 -39.84 -3.00 7.16
CA TRP A 412 -40.25 -2.68 5.79
C TRP A 412 -39.41 -1.54 5.20
N ARG A 413 -39.20 -0.47 5.97
CA ARG A 413 -38.39 0.68 5.52
C ARG A 413 -36.94 0.31 5.23
N SER A 414 -36.35 -0.62 5.99
CA SER A 414 -34.97 -1.06 5.76
C SER A 414 -34.80 -2.01 4.57
N ILE A 415 -35.90 -2.58 4.04
CA ILE A 415 -35.83 -3.53 2.93
C ILE A 415 -36.39 -3.01 1.60
N LEU A 416 -37.28 -2.03 1.65
CA LEU A 416 -37.85 -1.41 0.45
C LEU A 416 -36.75 -0.68 -0.33
N ASP A 417 -36.71 -0.93 -1.64
CA ASP A 417 -35.71 -0.44 -2.60
C ASP A 417 -34.26 -0.89 -2.33
N VAL A 418 -34.03 -1.65 -1.25
CA VAL A 418 -32.74 -2.29 -0.93
C VAL A 418 -32.74 -3.76 -1.32
N TYR A 419 -33.77 -4.53 -0.95
CA TYR A 419 -33.90 -5.97 -1.24
C TYR A 419 -35.16 -6.29 -2.05
N ILE A 420 -36.25 -5.52 -1.87
CA ILE A 420 -37.51 -5.65 -2.60
C ILE A 420 -37.91 -4.29 -3.17
N GLY A 421 -38.23 -4.24 -4.46
CA GLY A 421 -38.57 -3.00 -5.16
C GLY A 421 -39.84 -3.15 -5.98
N LYS A 422 -40.42 -2.01 -6.39
CA LYS A 422 -41.54 -2.00 -7.34
C LYS A 422 -41.04 -2.36 -8.73
N GLY A 423 -41.79 -3.23 -9.42
CA GLY A 423 -41.56 -3.52 -10.83
C GLY A 423 -41.96 -2.34 -11.73
N PRO A 424 -41.56 -2.35 -13.02
CA PRO A 424 -41.90 -1.31 -13.98
C PRO A 424 -43.40 -1.20 -14.25
N THR A 425 -44.13 -2.31 -14.06
CA THR A 425 -45.60 -2.34 -14.17
C THR A 425 -46.23 -2.15 -12.79
N ARG A 426 -47.25 -1.28 -12.72
CA ARG A 426 -48.00 -1.04 -11.47
C ARG A 426 -48.54 -2.35 -10.89
N GLY A 427 -48.27 -2.58 -9.61
CA GLY A 427 -48.73 -3.78 -8.90
C GLY A 427 -47.81 -5.00 -9.05
N TYR A 428 -46.63 -4.83 -9.65
CA TYR A 428 -45.59 -5.84 -9.69
C TYR A 428 -44.45 -5.47 -8.73
N TRP A 429 -43.77 -6.50 -8.24
CA TRP A 429 -42.66 -6.42 -7.31
C TRP A 429 -41.52 -7.27 -7.82
N ARG A 430 -40.29 -6.86 -7.53
CA ARG A 430 -39.09 -7.59 -7.91
C ARG A 430 -38.10 -7.63 -6.79
N LEU A 431 -37.21 -8.61 -6.86
CA LEU A 431 -36.00 -8.57 -6.06
C LEU A 431 -35.10 -7.44 -6.60
N VAL A 432 -34.53 -6.65 -5.70
CA VAL A 432 -33.47 -5.69 -6.07
C VAL A 432 -32.16 -6.46 -5.95
N VAL A 433 -31.59 -6.86 -7.09
CA VAL A 433 -30.29 -7.53 -7.16
C VAL A 433 -29.22 -6.49 -7.33
#